data_AF-A0A3D3ZEX4-F1
#
_entry.id   AF-A0A3D3ZEX4-F1
#
_cell.length_a   1.000
_cell.length_b   1.000
_cell.length_c   1.000
_cell.angle_alpha   90.00
_cell.angle_beta   90.00
_cell.angle_gamma   90.00
#
_symmetry.space_group_name_H-M   'P 1'
#
loop_
_entity.id
_entity.type
_entity.pdbx_description
1 polymer ?
#
loop_
_entity_poly.entity_id
_entity_poly.type
_entity_poly.pdbx_seq_one_letter_code
_entity_poly.pdbx_strand_id
1 'polypeptide(L)'
;MFSKAFRFNIKNLLPEGGDISLRNFSITEAVLLLVMAFLVSRGLGVIRQIIFNALFGTGIEANAYYAAARLPEILFDLIAGGALTHAFIPVFLSQEKNRGQREAWRLASLVFNVLLVALTVLVLISEAVAPFFVSRLLVPGYPPAQQALTATLTRIMLIQPLVLGVGTVITAVLDSKRQFFLPAVSLAIYNVGLIGGLLV
;
A
#
# COMPACT_ATOMS: atom_id res chain seq x y z
N MET A 1 21.17 -9.05 27.92
CA MET A 1 22.16 -9.33 26.86
C MET A 1 21.46 -9.68 25.54
N PHE A 2 20.50 -8.88 25.07
CA PHE A 2 19.91 -9.00 23.72
C PHE A 2 19.41 -7.61 23.28
N SER A 3 20.36 -6.73 22.97
CA SER A 3 20.09 -5.45 22.30
C SER A 3 21.27 -5.21 21.38
N LYS A 4 21.04 -5.46 20.08
CA LYS A 4 21.84 -5.12 18.89
C LYS A 4 21.83 -6.32 17.93
N ALA A 5 20.94 -6.30 16.95
CA ALA A 5 21.21 -6.77 15.58
C ALA A 5 19.93 -6.73 14.72
N PHE A 6 19.45 -5.53 14.39
CA PHE A 6 18.85 -5.26 13.08
C PHE A 6 18.71 -3.74 12.90
N ARG A 7 19.84 -3.05 12.68
CA ARG A 7 19.80 -1.67 12.18
C ARG A 7 19.92 -1.75 10.67
N PHE A 8 18.78 -1.88 9.99
CA PHE A 8 18.71 -1.78 8.54
C PHE A 8 19.08 -0.35 8.14
N ASN A 9 20.33 -0.15 7.74
CA ASN A 9 20.88 1.18 7.43
C ASN A 9 20.73 1.43 5.93
N ILE A 10 19.63 2.09 5.55
CA ILE A 10 19.28 2.45 4.15
C ILE A 10 20.42 3.24 3.47
N LYS A 11 21.28 3.91 4.25
CA LYS A 11 22.44 4.67 3.74
C LYS A 11 23.45 3.83 2.95
N ASN A 12 23.55 2.52 3.20
CA ASN A 12 24.50 1.65 2.49
C ASN A 12 23.99 1.21 1.10
N LEU A 13 22.73 1.51 0.76
CA LEU A 13 22.12 1.19 -0.54
C LEU A 13 22.10 2.39 -1.50
N LEU A 14 22.63 3.55 -1.08
CA LEU A 14 22.65 4.77 -1.88
C LEU A 14 24.09 5.15 -2.24
N PRO A 15 24.39 5.52 -3.51
CA PRO A 15 25.69 6.04 -3.90
C PRO A 15 26.02 7.30 -3.08
N GLU A 16 27.30 7.57 -2.80
CA GLU A 16 27.80 8.69 -1.97
C GLU A 16 27.60 10.10 -2.57
N GLY A 17 26.46 10.37 -3.22
CA GLY A 17 25.94 11.70 -3.50
C GLY A 17 24.79 12.00 -2.55
N GLY A 18 24.70 13.23 -2.04
CA GLY A 18 23.76 13.65 -0.99
C GLY A 18 22.36 13.01 -1.09
N ASP A 19 21.82 12.58 0.06
CA ASP A 19 20.66 11.70 0.19
C ASP A 19 19.46 12.14 -0.67
N ILE A 20 19.38 11.61 -1.88
CA ILE A 20 18.35 11.94 -2.88
C ILE A 20 16.94 11.60 -2.36
N SER A 21 16.85 10.72 -1.35
CA SER A 21 15.59 10.31 -0.75
C SER A 21 14.90 11.44 0.00
N LEU A 22 15.68 12.39 0.55
CA LEU A 22 15.18 13.50 1.36
C LEU A 22 15.40 14.87 0.72
N ARG A 23 15.81 14.91 -0.57
CA ARG A 23 15.97 16.13 -1.34
C ARG A 23 14.62 16.80 -1.59
N ASN A 24 14.57 18.13 -1.42
CA ASN A 24 13.42 18.94 -1.80
C ASN A 24 13.41 19.14 -3.32
N PHE A 25 12.30 18.80 -3.98
CA PHE A 25 12.14 19.00 -5.41
C PHE A 25 11.38 20.29 -5.72
N SER A 26 11.71 20.92 -6.85
CA SER A 26 10.82 21.94 -7.45
C SER A 26 9.54 21.30 -7.97
N ILE A 27 8.51 22.10 -8.23
CA ILE A 27 7.20 21.60 -8.70
C ILE A 27 7.37 20.83 -10.02
N THR A 28 8.14 21.36 -10.97
CA THR A 28 8.36 20.72 -12.27
C THR A 28 9.12 19.40 -12.15
N GLU A 29 10.19 19.36 -11.37
CA GLU A 29 10.96 18.12 -11.14
C GLU A 29 10.09 17.06 -10.44
N ALA A 30 9.29 17.46 -9.44
CA ALA A 30 8.40 16.58 -8.71
C ALA A 30 7.33 15.96 -9.64
N VAL A 31 6.69 16.79 -10.47
CA VAL A 31 5.69 16.32 -11.44
C VAL A 31 6.30 15.32 -12.42
N LEU A 32 7.47 15.65 -13.01
CA LEU A 32 8.15 14.74 -13.93
C LEU A 32 8.52 13.41 -13.26
N LEU A 33 9.08 13.46 -12.05
CA LEU A 33 9.44 12.28 -11.28
C LEU A 33 8.23 11.39 -10.99
N LEU A 34 7.15 11.97 -10.48
CA LEU A 34 5.94 11.23 -10.10
C LEU A 34 5.23 10.64 -11.34
N VAL A 35 5.16 11.39 -12.44
CA VAL A 35 4.57 10.89 -13.71
C VAL A 35 5.40 9.73 -14.25
N MET A 36 6.73 9.87 -14.31
CA MET A 36 7.60 8.78 -14.78
C MET A 36 7.49 7.55 -13.88
N ALA A 37 7.50 7.73 -12.56
CA ALA A 37 7.33 6.63 -11.61
C ALA A 37 5.97 5.94 -11.74
N PHE A 38 4.90 6.72 -11.96
CA PHE A 38 3.57 6.19 -12.21
C PHE A 38 3.53 5.38 -13.51
N LEU A 39 4.12 5.87 -14.60
CA LEU A 39 4.19 5.14 -15.87
C LEU A 39 4.98 3.83 -15.73
N VAL A 40 6.12 3.87 -15.03
CA VAL A 40 6.91 2.65 -14.73
C VAL A 40 6.09 1.67 -13.91
N SER A 41 5.41 2.13 -12.85
CA SER A 41 4.52 1.29 -12.03
C SER A 41 3.40 0.66 -12.86
N ARG A 42 2.77 1.43 -13.75
CA ARG A 42 1.74 0.91 -14.67
C ARG A 42 2.30 -0.13 -15.63
N GLY A 43 3.49 0.09 -16.19
CA GLY A 43 4.19 -0.88 -17.02
C GLY A 43 4.48 -2.19 -16.27
N LEU A 44 5.01 -2.08 -15.05
CA LEU A 44 5.22 -3.24 -14.17
C LEU A 44 3.91 -3.96 -13.84
N GLY A 45 2.82 -3.23 -13.63
CA GLY A 45 1.49 -3.80 -13.42
C GLY A 45 1.01 -4.63 -14.62
N VAL A 46 1.26 -4.16 -15.84
CA VAL A 46 0.98 -4.91 -17.07
C VAL A 46 1.84 -6.18 -17.15
N ILE A 47 3.14 -6.07 -16.87
CA ILE A 47 4.06 -7.24 -16.87
C ILE A 47 3.60 -8.27 -15.83
N ARG A 48 3.30 -7.84 -14.60
CA ARG A 48 2.73 -8.69 -13.55
C ARG A 48 1.48 -9.41 -14.03
N GLN A 49 0.59 -8.69 -14.71
CA GLN A 49 -0.65 -9.25 -15.23
C GLN A 49 -0.41 -10.31 -16.32
N ILE A 50 0.55 -10.08 -17.21
CA ILE A 50 0.96 -11.05 -18.24
C ILE A 50 1.53 -12.31 -17.59
N ILE A 51 2.43 -12.17 -16.61
CA ILE A 51 3.04 -13.30 -15.89
C ILE A 51 1.96 -14.10 -15.16
N PHE A 52 1.07 -13.43 -14.43
CA PHE A 52 -0.02 -14.10 -13.72
C PHE A 52 -0.92 -14.87 -14.68
N ASN A 53 -1.32 -14.27 -15.80
CA ASN A 53 -2.15 -14.93 -16.80
C ASN A 53 -1.42 -16.09 -17.50
N ALA A 54 -0.10 -16.01 -17.66
CA ALA A 54 0.69 -17.10 -18.23
C ALA A 54 0.80 -18.31 -17.28
N LEU A 55 0.85 -18.07 -15.96
CA LEU A 55 0.94 -19.12 -14.94
C LEU A 55 -0.41 -19.76 -14.62
N PHE A 56 -1.46 -18.95 -14.45
CA PHE A 56 -2.76 -19.40 -13.92
C PHE A 56 -3.88 -19.41 -14.97
N GLY A 57 -3.66 -18.81 -16.15
CA GLY A 57 -4.64 -18.76 -17.24
C GLY A 57 -5.98 -18.14 -16.82
N THR A 58 -7.07 -18.76 -17.26
CA THR A 58 -8.46 -18.42 -16.89
C THR A 58 -9.08 -19.45 -15.95
N GLY A 59 -8.23 -20.21 -15.23
CA GLY A 59 -8.65 -21.31 -14.36
C GLY A 59 -9.40 -20.90 -13.10
N ILE A 60 -9.85 -21.91 -12.34
CA ILE A 60 -10.57 -21.75 -11.07
C ILE A 60 -9.76 -20.92 -10.07
N GLU A 61 -8.44 -21.13 -10.02
CA GLU A 61 -7.50 -20.44 -9.14
C GLU A 61 -7.38 -18.95 -9.48
N ALA A 62 -7.22 -18.60 -10.76
CA ALA A 62 -7.18 -17.22 -11.22
C ALA A 62 -8.47 -16.48 -10.86
N ASN A 63 -9.63 -17.11 -11.10
CA ASN A 63 -10.94 -16.54 -10.76
C ASN A 63 -11.10 -16.34 -9.25
N ALA A 64 -10.67 -17.31 -8.43
CA ALA A 64 -10.68 -17.19 -6.98
C ALA A 64 -9.76 -16.06 -6.49
N TYR A 65 -8.57 -15.90 -7.08
CA TYR A 65 -7.64 -14.81 -6.77
C TYR A 65 -8.23 -13.44 -7.09
N TYR A 66 -8.78 -13.24 -8.29
CA TYR A 66 -9.38 -11.94 -8.66
C TYR A 66 -10.61 -11.62 -7.81
N ALA A 67 -11.43 -12.61 -7.48
CA ALA A 67 -12.54 -12.41 -6.56
C ALA A 67 -12.02 -12.02 -5.17
N ALA A 68 -11.03 -12.75 -4.65
CA ALA A 68 -10.46 -12.51 -3.34
C ALA A 68 -9.82 -11.13 -3.19
N ALA A 69 -9.19 -10.62 -4.25
CA ALA A 69 -8.52 -9.31 -4.28
C ALA A 69 -9.49 -8.12 -4.12
N ARG A 70 -10.78 -8.28 -4.47
CA ARG A 70 -11.75 -7.18 -4.49
C ARG A 70 -11.92 -6.49 -3.15
N LEU A 71 -12.05 -7.28 -2.08
CA LEU A 71 -12.32 -6.72 -0.76
C LEU A 71 -11.10 -5.89 -0.27
N PRO A 72 -9.86 -6.41 -0.27
CA PRO A 72 -8.66 -5.61 0.01
C PRO A 72 -8.55 -4.34 -0.83
N GLU A 73 -8.82 -4.43 -2.13
CA GLU A 73 -8.77 -3.28 -3.06
C GLU A 73 -9.75 -2.18 -2.66
N ILE A 74 -11.02 -2.53 -2.42
CA ILE A 74 -12.05 -1.56 -2.01
C ILE A 74 -11.65 -0.87 -0.70
N LEU A 75 -11.15 -1.63 0.28
CA LEU A 75 -10.73 -1.08 1.56
C LEU A 75 -9.54 -0.13 1.40
N PHE A 76 -8.56 -0.53 0.59
CA PHE A 76 -7.43 0.33 0.28
C PHE A 76 -7.87 1.59 -0.44
N ASP A 77 -8.70 1.49 -1.48
CA ASP A 77 -9.18 2.64 -2.25
C ASP A 77 -10.01 3.61 -1.40
N LEU A 78 -10.80 3.10 -0.45
CA LEU A 78 -11.57 3.96 0.47
C LEU A 78 -10.66 4.82 1.36
N ILE A 79 -9.51 4.28 1.75
CA ILE A 79 -8.54 4.94 2.63
C ILE A 79 -7.58 5.82 1.82
N ALA A 80 -7.02 5.23 0.76
CA ALA A 80 -5.91 5.73 -0.03
C ALA A 80 -6.33 6.45 -1.31
N GLY A 81 -7.61 6.43 -1.69
CA GLY A 81 -8.18 7.05 -2.90
C GLY A 81 -8.12 8.58 -2.93
N GLY A 82 -7.17 9.18 -2.21
CA GLY A 82 -6.91 10.61 -2.16
C GLY A 82 -7.58 11.30 -0.98
N ALA A 83 -8.67 10.76 -0.42
CA ALA A 83 -9.40 11.42 0.67
C ALA A 83 -8.52 11.68 1.91
N LEU A 84 -7.81 10.65 2.39
CA LEU A 84 -6.91 10.80 3.53
C LEU A 84 -5.78 11.78 3.22
N THR A 85 -5.09 11.61 2.10
CA THR A 85 -3.95 12.46 1.71
C THR A 85 -4.38 13.93 1.51
N HIS A 86 -5.48 14.17 0.80
CA HIS A 86 -6.00 15.51 0.53
C HIS A 86 -6.47 16.22 1.80
N ALA A 87 -7.04 15.51 2.78
CA ALA A 87 -7.42 16.08 4.06
C ALA A 87 -6.20 16.26 4.99
N PHE A 88 -5.24 15.33 4.94
CA PHE A 88 -4.10 15.29 5.85
C PHE A 88 -3.08 16.39 5.57
N ILE A 89 -2.63 16.53 4.32
CA ILE A 89 -1.56 17.47 3.93
C ILE A 89 -1.83 18.92 4.40
N PRO A 90 -2.99 19.55 4.11
CA PRO A 90 -3.24 20.93 4.53
C PRO A 90 -3.30 21.09 6.05
N VAL A 91 -3.83 20.10 6.77
CA VAL A 91 -3.90 20.12 8.24
C VAL A 91 -2.51 19.94 8.84
N PHE A 92 -1.70 19.03 8.30
CA PHE A 92 -0.32 18.81 8.72
C PHE A 92 0.53 20.07 8.56
N LEU A 93 0.47 20.71 7.37
CA LEU A 93 1.18 21.96 7.09
C LEU A 93 0.71 23.12 7.99
N SER A 94 -0.60 23.19 8.28
CA SER A 94 -1.16 24.17 9.21
C SER A 94 -0.67 23.97 10.65
N GLN A 95 -0.67 22.72 11.13
CA GLN A 95 -0.15 22.38 12.47
C GLN A 95 1.33 22.69 12.59
N GLU A 96 2.11 22.36 11.56
CA GLU A 96 3.54 22.67 11.53
C GLU A 96 3.79 24.17 11.58
N LYS A 97 3.08 24.95 10.75
CA LYS A 97 3.25 26.41 10.69
C LYS A 97 2.84 27.10 11.98
N ASN A 98 1.72 26.69 12.59
CA ASN A 98 1.11 27.40 13.71
C ASN A 98 1.59 26.92 15.08
N ARG A 99 1.95 25.64 15.20
CA ARG A 99 2.28 25.01 16.49
C ARG A 99 3.65 24.32 16.49
N GLY A 100 4.37 24.40 15.37
CA GLY A 100 5.70 23.84 15.21
C GLY A 100 5.70 22.35 14.87
N GLN A 101 6.90 21.86 14.57
CA GLN A 101 7.14 20.51 14.05
C GLN A 101 6.67 19.40 15.00
N ARG A 102 6.76 19.61 16.32
CA ARG A 102 6.36 18.62 17.33
C ARG A 102 4.87 18.28 17.26
N GLU A 103 4.02 19.29 17.12
CA GLU A 103 2.57 19.08 17.03
C GLU A 103 2.16 18.48 15.68
N ALA A 104 2.86 18.82 14.58
CA ALA A 104 2.67 18.17 13.29
C ALA A 104 3.00 16.66 13.35
N TRP A 105 4.11 16.28 13.99
CA TRP A 105 4.45 14.87 14.21
C TRP A 105 3.47 14.15 15.14
N ARG A 106 2.93 14.85 16.14
CA ARG A 106 1.88 14.32 17.00
C ARG A 106 0.61 14.02 16.21
N LEU A 107 0.20 14.90 15.30
CA LEU A 107 -0.90 14.66 14.37
C LEU A 107 -0.62 13.45 13.47
N ALA A 108 0.56 13.39 12.84
CA ALA A 108 0.93 12.26 11.99
C ALA A 108 0.88 10.92 12.76
N SER A 109 1.41 10.90 13.98
CA SER A 109 1.39 9.72 14.85
C SER A 109 -0.03 9.33 15.26
N LEU A 110 -0.89 10.31 15.56
CA LEU A 110 -2.29 10.06 15.89
C LEU A 110 -3.02 9.42 14.70
N VAL A 111 -2.90 10.01 13.51
CA VAL A 111 -3.53 9.50 12.28
C VAL A 111 -3.01 8.11 11.95
N PHE A 112 -1.69 7.90 12.04
CA PHE A 112 -1.06 6.60 11.85
C PHE A 112 -1.63 5.53 12.80
N ASN A 113 -1.69 5.82 14.11
CA ASN A 113 -2.17 4.87 15.10
C ASN A 113 -3.66 4.58 14.95
N VAL A 114 -4.48 5.61 14.71
CA VAL A 114 -5.92 5.45 14.48
C VAL A 114 -6.16 4.59 13.24
N LEU A 115 -5.44 4.87 12.14
CA LEU A 115 -5.57 4.11 10.91
C LEU A 115 -5.12 2.66 11.09
N LEU A 116 -3.99 2.43 11.78
CA LEU A 116 -3.49 1.10 12.09
C LEU A 116 -4.50 0.30 12.92
N VAL A 117 -5.07 0.90 13.97
CA VAL A 117 -6.08 0.24 14.81
C VAL A 117 -7.35 -0.03 14.01
N ALA A 118 -7.85 0.95 13.25
CA ALA A 118 -9.06 0.80 12.43
C ALA A 118 -8.89 -0.31 11.38
N LEU A 119 -7.77 -0.34 10.68
CA LEU A 119 -7.42 -1.38 9.71
C LEU A 119 -7.29 -2.75 10.38
N THR A 120 -6.62 -2.82 11.54
CA THR A 120 -6.47 -4.08 12.27
C THR A 120 -7.83 -4.63 12.70
N VAL A 121 -8.70 -3.80 13.27
CA VAL A 121 -10.07 -4.20 13.65
C VAL A 121 -10.84 -4.67 12.43
N LEU A 122 -10.73 -3.97 11.30
CA LEU A 122 -11.38 -4.33 10.06
C LEU A 122 -10.90 -5.68 9.51
N VAL A 123 -9.59 -5.94 9.56
CA VAL A 123 -9.01 -7.25 9.18
C VAL A 123 -9.54 -8.35 10.09
N LEU A 124 -9.54 -8.14 11.42
CA LEU A 124 -10.05 -9.12 12.38
C LEU A 124 -11.55 -9.42 12.19
N ILE A 125 -12.36 -8.40 11.90
CA ILE A 125 -13.78 -8.60 11.55
C ILE A 125 -13.90 -9.37 10.24
N SER A 126 -13.09 -9.01 9.25
CA SER A 126 -13.11 -9.66 7.94
C SER A 126 -12.68 -11.13 8.02
N GLU A 127 -11.77 -11.51 8.92
CA GLU A 127 -11.42 -12.92 9.16
C GLU A 127 -12.63 -13.78 9.55
N ALA A 128 -13.48 -13.25 10.44
CA ALA A 128 -14.69 -13.92 10.92
C ALA A 128 -15.81 -13.91 9.85
N VAL A 129 -15.93 -12.82 9.10
CA VAL A 129 -17.02 -12.60 8.15
C VAL A 129 -16.71 -13.14 6.75
N ALA A 130 -15.43 -13.32 6.39
CA ALA A 130 -14.99 -13.69 5.04
C ALA A 130 -15.70 -14.94 4.47
N PRO A 131 -15.85 -16.07 5.19
CA PRO A 131 -16.50 -17.24 4.61
C PRO A 131 -17.96 -16.98 4.22
N PHE A 132 -18.69 -16.23 5.06
CA PHE A 132 -20.08 -15.87 4.82
C PHE A 132 -20.20 -14.82 3.70
N PHE A 133 -19.36 -13.79 3.74
CA PHE A 133 -19.33 -12.74 2.73
C PHE A 133 -18.99 -13.29 1.35
N VAL A 134 -17.99 -14.16 1.27
CA VAL A 134 -17.54 -14.78 0.02
C VAL A 134 -18.62 -15.68 -0.57
N SER A 135 -19.17 -16.58 0.25
CA SER A 135 -20.17 -17.56 -0.22
C SER A 135 -21.53 -16.94 -0.55
N ARG A 136 -21.92 -15.82 0.06
CA ARG A 136 -23.25 -15.23 -0.15
C ARG A 136 -23.28 -13.97 -1.00
N LEU A 137 -22.25 -13.15 -0.95
CA LEU A 137 -22.26 -11.83 -1.59
C LEU A 137 -21.23 -11.71 -2.72
N LEU A 138 -20.01 -12.18 -2.49
CA LEU A 138 -18.92 -11.98 -3.45
C LEU A 138 -19.02 -12.92 -4.65
N VAL A 139 -19.18 -14.22 -4.39
CA VAL A 139 -19.17 -15.28 -5.42
C VAL A 139 -20.19 -16.40 -5.14
N PRO A 140 -21.49 -16.08 -4.98
CA PRO A 140 -22.51 -17.07 -4.63
C PRO A 140 -22.66 -18.21 -5.67
N GLY A 141 -22.30 -17.96 -6.93
CA GLY A 141 -22.35 -18.95 -8.00
C GLY A 141 -21.14 -19.89 -8.11
N TYR A 142 -20.10 -19.70 -7.28
CA TYR A 142 -18.90 -20.55 -7.35
C TYR A 142 -19.12 -21.92 -6.68
N PRO A 143 -18.49 -23.00 -7.18
CA PRO A 143 -18.49 -24.29 -6.50
C PRO A 143 -17.91 -24.20 -5.07
N PRO A 144 -18.33 -25.06 -4.12
CA PRO A 144 -17.89 -24.99 -2.73
C PRO A 144 -16.37 -24.98 -2.53
N ALA A 145 -15.63 -25.76 -3.33
CA ALA A 145 -14.17 -25.78 -3.30
C ALA A 145 -13.55 -24.44 -3.71
N GLN A 146 -14.11 -23.78 -4.73
CA GLN A 146 -13.66 -22.46 -5.19
C GLN A 146 -14.03 -21.35 -4.20
N GLN A 147 -15.18 -21.45 -3.54
CA GLN A 147 -15.55 -20.53 -2.45
C GLN A 147 -14.59 -20.64 -1.27
N ALA A 148 -14.21 -21.86 -0.87
CA ALA A 148 -13.25 -22.09 0.20
C ALA A 148 -11.85 -21.54 -0.13
N LEU A 149 -11.39 -21.73 -1.38
CA LEU A 149 -10.14 -21.12 -1.86
C LEU A 149 -10.22 -19.59 -1.83
N THR A 150 -11.30 -19.02 -2.35
CA THR A 150 -11.52 -17.56 -2.38
C THR A 150 -11.50 -16.99 -0.96
N ALA A 151 -12.19 -17.62 0.00
CA ALA A 151 -12.19 -17.18 1.39
C ALA A 151 -10.80 -17.22 2.03
N THR A 152 -10.01 -18.26 1.73
CA THR A 152 -8.63 -18.38 2.22
C THR A 152 -7.74 -17.29 1.63
N LEU A 153 -7.83 -17.05 0.32
CA LEU A 153 -7.08 -15.99 -0.35
C LEU A 153 -7.48 -14.60 0.16
N THR A 154 -8.78 -14.34 0.37
CA THR A 154 -9.25 -13.06 0.91
C THR A 154 -8.62 -12.76 2.27
N ARG A 155 -8.57 -13.74 3.17
CA ARG A 155 -7.93 -13.61 4.50
C ARG A 155 -6.46 -13.21 4.40
N ILE A 156 -5.71 -13.89 3.53
CA ILE A 156 -4.29 -13.59 3.30
C ILE A 156 -4.13 -12.18 2.71
N MET A 157 -4.92 -11.84 1.69
CA MET A 157 -4.80 -10.56 0.99
C MET A 157 -5.30 -9.37 1.82
N LEU A 158 -6.13 -9.59 2.83
CA LEU A 158 -6.58 -8.55 3.77
C LEU A 158 -5.45 -8.00 4.66
N ILE A 159 -4.28 -8.64 4.68
CA ILE A 159 -3.10 -8.07 5.33
C ILE A 159 -2.54 -6.89 4.52
N GLN A 160 -2.73 -6.87 3.19
CA GLN A 160 -2.19 -5.85 2.30
C GLN A 160 -2.66 -4.41 2.65
N PRO A 161 -3.97 -4.14 2.89
CA PRO A 161 -4.44 -2.79 3.16
C PRO A 161 -3.90 -2.25 4.48
N LEU A 162 -3.56 -3.12 5.44
CA LEU A 162 -2.90 -2.71 6.69
C LEU A 162 -1.54 -2.07 6.39
N VAL A 163 -0.71 -2.75 5.60
CA VAL A 163 0.64 -2.29 5.24
C VAL A 163 0.58 -1.06 4.33
N LEU A 164 -0.22 -1.13 3.26
CA LEU A 164 -0.31 -0.03 2.30
C LEU A 164 -1.01 1.18 2.91
N GLY A 165 -2.06 0.98 3.71
CA GLY A 165 -2.82 2.01 4.38
C GLY A 165 -1.96 2.86 5.31
N VAL A 166 -1.19 2.26 6.21
CA VAL A 166 -0.26 3.04 7.05
C VAL A 166 0.86 3.69 6.23
N GLY A 167 1.30 3.04 5.15
CA GLY A 167 2.23 3.61 4.19
C GLY A 167 1.74 4.93 3.57
N THR A 168 0.43 5.08 3.37
CA THR A 168 -0.14 6.34 2.83
C THR A 168 0.08 7.53 3.75
N VAL A 169 0.08 7.35 5.07
CA VAL A 169 0.35 8.43 6.03
C VAL A 169 1.81 8.86 5.91
N ILE A 170 2.73 7.91 5.77
CA ILE A 170 4.15 8.18 5.57
C ILE A 170 4.34 8.97 4.27
N THR A 171 3.73 8.51 3.18
CA THR A 171 3.76 9.21 1.89
C THR A 171 3.17 10.62 2.00
N ALA A 172 2.04 10.80 2.68
CA ALA A 172 1.42 12.11 2.85
C ALA A 172 2.29 13.09 3.68
N VAL A 173 3.04 12.60 4.66
CA VAL A 173 4.04 13.40 5.37
C VAL A 173 5.17 13.80 4.44
N LEU A 174 5.71 12.88 3.64
CA LEU A 174 6.78 13.15 2.68
C LEU A 174 6.34 14.15 1.59
N ASP A 175 5.12 14.01 1.09
CA ASP A 175 4.51 14.94 0.13
C ASP A 175 4.35 16.34 0.73
N SER A 176 3.92 16.43 1.99
CA SER A 176 3.86 17.70 2.73
C SER A 176 5.24 18.37 2.86
N LYS A 177 6.31 17.56 2.91
CA LYS A 177 7.71 18.01 3.00
C LYS A 177 8.38 18.27 1.65
N ARG A 178 7.67 18.07 0.52
CA ARG A 178 8.24 18.12 -0.85
C ARG A 178 9.33 17.08 -1.12
N GLN A 179 9.27 15.94 -0.43
CA GLN A 179 10.19 14.82 -0.56
C GLN A 179 9.55 13.71 -1.40
N PHE A 180 9.61 13.84 -2.73
CA PHE A 180 8.82 12.98 -3.63
C PHE A 180 9.55 11.73 -4.13
N PHE A 181 10.85 11.58 -3.89
CA PHE A 181 11.61 10.42 -4.36
C PHE A 181 11.15 9.10 -3.75
N LEU A 182 11.01 9.05 -2.42
CA LEU A 182 10.50 7.85 -1.74
C LEU A 182 9.04 7.53 -2.11
N PRO A 183 8.10 8.50 -2.15
CA PRO A 183 6.78 8.30 -2.73
C PRO A 183 6.82 7.73 -4.15
N ALA A 184 7.66 8.29 -5.03
CA ALA A 184 7.80 7.83 -6.41
C ALA A 184 8.28 6.37 -6.48
N VAL A 185 9.32 6.00 -5.73
CA VAL A 185 9.82 4.63 -5.68
C VAL A 185 8.77 3.66 -5.14
N SER A 186 7.96 4.09 -4.15
CA SER A 186 6.92 3.26 -3.55
C SER A 186 5.87 2.76 -4.57
N LEU A 187 5.61 3.54 -5.62
CA LEU A 187 4.70 3.16 -6.71
C LEU A 187 5.16 1.87 -7.41
N ALA A 188 6.46 1.65 -7.56
CA ALA A 188 7.00 0.48 -8.24
C ALA A 188 7.15 -0.74 -7.31
N ILE A 189 7.47 -0.51 -6.02
CA ILE A 189 7.75 -1.57 -5.04
C ILE A 189 6.62 -2.61 -4.97
N TYR A 190 5.37 -2.17 -4.98
CA TYR A 190 4.22 -3.08 -4.91
C TYR A 190 4.20 -4.08 -6.08
N ASN A 191 4.38 -3.59 -7.31
CA ASN A 191 4.38 -4.46 -8.49
C ASN A 191 5.62 -5.36 -8.53
N VAL A 192 6.79 -4.86 -8.13
CA VAL A 192 8.02 -5.66 -8.05
C VAL A 192 7.86 -6.81 -7.06
N GLY A 193 7.27 -6.56 -5.89
CA GLY A 193 7.01 -7.61 -4.89
C GLY A 193 6.10 -8.71 -5.43
N LEU A 194 5.01 -8.34 -6.10
CA LEU A 194 4.10 -9.31 -6.72
C LEU A 194 4.76 -10.10 -7.85
N ILE A 195 5.53 -9.44 -8.72
CA ILE A 195 6.29 -10.14 -9.76
C ILE A 195 7.28 -11.12 -9.13
N GLY A 196 8.02 -10.69 -8.11
CA GLY A 196 8.95 -11.56 -7.39
C GLY A 196 8.27 -12.79 -6.79
N GLY A 197 7.08 -12.61 -6.19
CA GLY A 197 6.29 -13.72 -5.65
C GLY A 197 5.72 -14.67 -6.70
N LEU A 198 5.51 -14.22 -7.94
CA LEU A 198 5.05 -15.07 -9.05
C LEU A 198 6.17 -15.90 -9.69
N LEU A 199 7.43 -15.49 -9.51
CA LEU A 199 8.58 -16.12 -10.16
C LEU A 199 9.29 -17.17 -9.28
N VAL A 200 8.79 -17.40 -8.06
CA VAL A 200 9.32 -18.37 -7.09
C VAL A 200 8.32 -19.50 -6.92
#